data_AF-A0A4V3SAK1-F1
#
_entry.id   AF-A0A4V3SAK1-F1
#
_cell.length_a   1.000
_cell.length_b   1.000
_cell.length_c   1.000
_cell.angle_alpha   90.00
_cell.angle_beta   90.00
_cell.angle_gamma   90.00
#
_symmetry.space_group_name_H-M   'P 1'
#
loop_
_entity.id
_entity.type
_entity.pdbx_description
1 polymer ?
#
loop_
_entity_poly.entity_id
_entity_poly.type
_entity_poly.pdbx_seq_one_letter_code
_entity_poly.pdbx_strand_id
1 'polypeptide(L)'
;MVQNSVSKVYVSTPLRKTVPVQMSIRTGLILLSFYLVSAHGLPYQTRRLKLSGVWYLIGSSGSWPVVCENSGVDAYSTQWRAGLIGDPLVDQHDTKYRYIGRENWTFLHHFRFPPTFGNPTGIELRWDGVDTFCDVTLNDVHLGFLNNSFLSFEWAVEKHIRPNRLNALLLDCHSTILVASALAQARKKSGLPKVPPECWPDNFHGECNINLIRTTQASFGWDWGPALPTQGFWSLPHLVLSYASVRFGEGFKFYAIPGRSNGRVSYSTWSAHAVVEVVPVGTDEETVQTRQSFCINFDVDKSLNIGNVEQCFVNVTLRENRDFSILLLERKAGIQPWWPNGIETGPCTYTLQMKLTTLEGHLIDRAKHLIGFREVKLVEEWVRPESPKLGRSFYFQINGLPVFAKGTNWIPSRLLPGRSVGFMRNSTLDSLWADKRLLRSAALSGINMIRIWGGGRYESAKFYEEADKLGLMIWHDMMFAVSTYPSRERNDTLDTVEREIHRQIRRLHAHPSIIVWATDNEVKQAISDGWYATPMDASMLNAFRGRFVESVAEVIRQEERFAGNLSNNGFSYQPRRCLISSPGNGLLTEQMHGLDENPQ
;
A
#
# COMPACT_ATOMS: atom_id res chain seq x y z
N MET A 1 21.35 44.07 26.07
CA MET A 1 22.51 44.41 25.20
C MET A 1 23.75 43.89 25.91
N VAL A 2 24.07 42.59 25.94
CA VAL A 2 24.53 41.69 24.86
C VAL A 2 25.60 42.33 23.97
N GLN A 3 26.85 42.16 24.40
CA GLN A 3 27.99 41.87 23.52
C GLN A 3 28.97 41.06 24.38
N ASN A 4 29.10 39.77 24.10
CA ASN A 4 30.24 38.98 24.57
C ASN A 4 30.73 38.11 23.42
N SER A 5 32.01 38.34 23.12
CA SER A 5 32.82 37.81 22.05
C SER A 5 33.06 36.30 22.19
N VAL A 6 32.92 35.61 21.06
CA VAL A 6 33.25 34.19 20.89
C VAL A 6 34.76 34.03 20.70
N SER A 7 35.43 33.45 21.69
CA SER A 7 36.82 33.01 21.58
C SER A 7 36.87 31.59 21.02
N LYS A 8 37.40 31.45 19.79
CA LYS A 8 37.70 30.14 19.17
C LYS A 8 38.88 29.50 19.90
N VAL A 9 38.67 28.30 20.44
CA VAL A 9 39.75 27.45 20.96
C VAL A 9 40.11 26.42 19.89
N TYR A 10 41.30 26.57 19.29
CA TYR A 10 41.95 25.54 18.50
C TYR A 10 42.75 24.65 19.45
N VAL A 11 42.49 23.34 19.43
CA VAL A 11 43.39 22.34 20.01
C VAL A 11 43.87 21.43 18.89
N SER A 12 45.16 21.56 18.60
CA SER A 12 45.96 20.73 17.70
C SER A 12 46.14 19.32 18.26
N THR A 13 46.03 18.30 17.43
CA THR A 13 46.54 16.94 17.71
C THR A 13 47.49 16.49 16.60
N PRO A 14 48.53 15.70 16.93
CA PRO A 14 49.73 15.57 16.10
C PRO A 14 49.65 14.42 15.08
N LEU A 15 50.46 14.57 14.03
CA LEU A 15 50.68 13.62 12.94
C LEU A 15 51.49 12.37 13.36
N ARG A 16 51.08 11.25 12.72
CA ARG A 16 51.81 10.00 12.39
C ARG A 16 52.19 9.02 13.51
N LYS A 17 51.61 7.80 13.41
CA LYS A 17 52.39 6.57 13.24
C LYS A 17 51.71 5.66 12.19
N THR A 18 52.45 5.39 11.12
CA THR A 18 52.20 4.33 10.14
C THR A 18 52.40 2.96 10.82
N VAL A 19 51.38 2.11 10.80
CA VAL A 19 51.45 0.70 11.20
C VAL A 19 51.27 -0.14 9.93
N PRO A 20 52.15 -1.12 9.64
CA PRO A 20 52.02 -1.95 8.45
C PRO A 20 50.82 -2.89 8.60
N VAL A 21 49.91 -2.84 7.64
CA VAL A 21 48.79 -3.80 7.53
C VAL A 21 49.36 -5.11 6.99
N GLN A 22 49.61 -6.07 7.90
CA GLN A 22 49.80 -7.46 7.53
C GLN A 22 48.44 -8.02 7.08
N MET A 23 48.30 -8.31 5.77
CA MET A 23 47.21 -9.12 5.24
C MET A 23 47.33 -10.55 5.78
N SER A 24 46.56 -10.84 6.83
CA SER A 24 46.25 -12.22 7.23
C SER A 24 44.98 -12.65 6.49
N ILE A 25 45.13 -13.46 5.44
CA ILE A 25 44.03 -14.23 4.84
C ILE A 25 43.55 -15.22 5.92
N ARG A 26 42.52 -14.85 6.67
CA ARG A 26 41.75 -15.80 7.49
C ARG A 26 40.65 -16.36 6.60
N THR A 27 40.86 -17.58 6.12
CA THR A 27 39.81 -18.50 5.68
C THR A 27 38.88 -18.77 6.87
N GLY A 28 37.88 -17.93 7.05
CA GLY A 28 36.81 -18.17 8.01
C GLY A 28 35.91 -19.29 7.50
N LEU A 29 36.02 -20.48 8.11
CA LEU A 29 35.00 -21.52 8.00
C LEU A 29 33.66 -20.91 8.43
N ILE A 30 32.73 -20.81 7.49
CA ILE A 30 31.32 -20.53 7.76
C ILE A 30 30.76 -21.78 8.42
N LEU A 31 30.65 -21.75 9.75
CA LEU A 31 29.84 -22.70 10.51
C LEU A 31 28.37 -22.46 10.14
N LEU A 32 27.86 -23.24 9.18
CA LEU A 32 26.44 -23.45 9.03
C LEU A 32 25.92 -24.10 10.31
N SER A 33 25.29 -23.30 11.17
CA SER A 33 24.45 -23.81 12.25
C SER A 33 23.24 -24.49 11.62
N PHE A 34 23.32 -25.80 11.41
CA PHE A 34 22.17 -26.63 11.11
C PHE A 34 21.30 -26.71 12.36
N TYR A 35 20.26 -25.87 12.42
CA TYR A 35 19.09 -26.22 13.20
C TYR A 35 18.41 -27.40 12.51
N LEU A 36 18.67 -28.61 13.02
CA LEU A 36 17.81 -29.77 12.79
C LEU A 36 16.46 -29.49 13.47
N VAL A 37 15.60 -28.74 12.78
CA VAL A 37 14.17 -28.74 13.07
C VAL A 37 13.64 -30.07 12.57
N SER A 38 13.09 -30.88 13.47
CA SER A 38 12.35 -32.08 13.14
C SER A 38 11.31 -31.75 12.06
N ALA A 39 11.54 -32.22 10.84
CA ALA A 39 10.66 -32.02 9.70
C ALA A 39 9.43 -32.94 9.81
N HIS A 40 8.57 -32.68 10.79
CA HIS A 40 7.16 -33.08 10.74
C HIS A 40 6.38 -31.83 10.40
N GLY A 41 6.50 -31.40 9.15
CA GLY A 41 5.63 -30.34 8.63
C GLY A 41 4.19 -30.79 8.70
N LEU A 42 3.30 -29.95 9.25
CA LEU A 42 1.86 -30.18 9.11
C LEU A 42 1.54 -30.28 7.61
N PRO A 43 1.01 -31.42 7.12
CA PRO A 43 1.00 -31.75 5.70
C PRO A 43 0.19 -30.78 4.82
N TYR A 44 -0.69 -29.98 5.43
CA TYR A 44 -1.62 -29.09 4.72
C TYR A 44 -1.24 -27.61 4.79
N GLN A 45 -0.30 -27.22 5.66
CA GLN A 45 -0.11 -25.81 6.00
C GLN A 45 0.66 -25.06 4.91
N THR A 46 0.06 -24.00 4.38
CA THR A 46 0.67 -23.04 3.47
C THR A 46 1.93 -22.43 4.09
N ARG A 47 3.03 -22.45 3.34
CA ARG A 47 4.32 -21.91 3.74
C ARG A 47 4.67 -20.71 2.88
N ARG A 48 5.38 -19.75 3.45
CA ARG A 48 5.85 -18.55 2.76
C ARG A 48 7.36 -18.46 2.91
N LEU A 49 8.08 -18.50 1.79
CA LEU A 49 9.55 -18.40 1.75
C LEU A 49 9.94 -17.07 1.14
N LYS A 50 10.37 -16.12 1.97
CA LYS A 50 10.94 -14.86 1.50
C LYS A 50 12.26 -15.11 0.78
N LEU A 51 12.44 -14.52 -0.40
CA LEU A 51 13.64 -14.63 -1.22
C LEU A 51 14.71 -13.62 -0.78
N SER A 52 15.10 -13.70 0.49
CA SER A 52 16.17 -12.91 1.11
C SER A 52 17.56 -13.41 0.72
N GLY A 53 18.58 -12.57 0.91
CA GLY A 53 19.98 -12.88 0.68
C GLY A 53 20.61 -11.94 -0.35
N VAL A 54 21.58 -12.45 -1.11
CA VAL A 54 22.33 -11.63 -2.08
C VAL A 54 21.51 -11.46 -3.37
N TRP A 55 21.28 -10.21 -3.72
CA TRP A 55 20.80 -9.77 -5.03
C TRP A 55 21.96 -9.09 -5.77
N TYR A 56 21.94 -9.12 -7.09
CA TYR A 56 22.89 -8.40 -7.93
C TYR A 56 22.12 -7.34 -8.70
N LEU A 57 22.53 -6.08 -8.56
CA LEU A 57 22.13 -5.02 -9.45
C LEU A 57 23.07 -5.04 -10.66
N ILE A 58 22.53 -5.13 -11.86
CA ILE A 58 23.28 -5.15 -13.11
C ILE A 58 22.82 -3.94 -13.93
N GLY A 59 23.79 -3.18 -14.43
CA GLY A 59 23.54 -2.03 -15.30
C GLY A 59 24.64 -1.91 -16.35
N SER A 60 24.62 -0.82 -17.10
CA SER A 60 25.56 -0.59 -18.21
C SER A 60 27.04 -0.61 -17.78
N SER A 61 27.30 -0.19 -16.54
CA SER A 61 28.65 -0.01 -15.98
C SER A 61 29.17 -1.20 -15.16
N GLY A 62 28.36 -2.25 -14.95
CA GLY A 62 28.80 -3.42 -14.18
C GLY A 62 27.69 -4.15 -13.42
N SER A 63 28.11 -4.94 -12.43
CA SER A 63 27.25 -5.74 -11.55
C SER A 63 27.71 -5.60 -10.10
N TRP A 64 26.77 -5.35 -9.18
CA TRP A 64 27.04 -5.07 -7.77
C TRP A 64 26.18 -5.93 -6.85
N PRO A 65 26.77 -6.67 -5.91
CA PRO A 65 26.02 -7.44 -4.93
C PRO A 65 25.42 -6.50 -3.86
N VAL A 66 24.18 -6.79 -3.46
CA VAL A 66 23.48 -6.14 -2.37
C VAL A 66 22.75 -7.19 -1.54
N VAL A 67 22.98 -7.16 -0.22
CA VAL A 67 22.33 -8.08 0.71
C VAL A 67 20.97 -7.51 1.12
N CYS A 68 19.91 -8.26 0.87
CA CYS A 68 18.54 -7.89 1.16
C CYS A 68 17.92 -8.90 2.14
N GLU A 69 17.83 -8.52 3.41
CA GLU A 69 17.25 -9.39 4.45
C GLU A 69 15.74 -9.18 4.59
N ASN A 70 15.34 -7.92 4.80
CA ASN A 70 13.96 -7.59 5.18
C ASN A 70 13.37 -6.34 4.53
N SER A 71 14.15 -5.62 3.73
CA SER A 71 13.72 -4.41 3.03
C SER A 71 13.70 -4.64 1.53
N GLY A 72 13.02 -3.75 0.82
CA GLY A 72 13.23 -3.54 -0.59
C GLY A 72 14.65 -3.10 -0.94
N VAL A 73 14.88 -2.89 -2.23
CA VAL A 73 16.14 -2.39 -2.78
C VAL A 73 15.86 -1.59 -4.05
N ASP A 74 16.75 -0.65 -4.36
CA ASP A 74 16.67 0.17 -5.56
C ASP A 74 18.04 0.52 -6.13
N ALA A 75 18.06 1.01 -7.36
CA ALA A 75 19.29 1.35 -8.09
C ALA A 75 20.16 2.38 -7.34
N TYR A 76 19.58 3.49 -6.87
CA TYR A 76 20.33 4.54 -6.16
C TYR A 76 20.92 4.02 -4.84
N SER A 77 20.10 3.36 -4.02
CA SER A 77 20.52 2.82 -2.73
C SER A 77 21.62 1.76 -2.90
N THR A 78 21.56 0.95 -3.96
CA THR A 78 22.59 -0.06 -4.24
C THR A 78 23.90 0.59 -4.67
N GLN A 79 23.84 1.53 -5.62
CA GLN A 79 25.00 2.30 -6.08
C GLN A 79 25.70 3.03 -4.93
N TRP A 80 24.90 3.63 -4.03
CA TRP A 80 25.39 4.30 -2.84
C TRP A 80 26.06 3.33 -1.86
N ARG A 81 25.43 2.17 -1.57
CA ARG A 81 26.01 1.12 -0.70
C ARG A 81 27.28 0.51 -1.27
N ALA A 82 27.40 0.45 -2.60
CA ALA A 82 28.60 0.00 -3.30
C ALA A 82 29.73 1.04 -3.29
N GLY A 83 29.48 2.27 -2.80
CA GLY A 83 30.47 3.35 -2.75
C GLY A 83 30.73 4.01 -4.11
N LEU A 84 29.86 3.80 -5.10
CA LEU A 84 30.02 4.37 -6.44
C LEU A 84 29.49 5.80 -6.57
N ILE A 85 28.52 6.15 -5.72
CA ILE A 85 27.97 7.50 -5.63
C ILE A 85 27.94 7.97 -4.17
N GLY A 86 27.92 9.29 -3.96
CA GLY A 86 27.57 9.88 -2.67
C GLY A 86 26.10 9.67 -2.32
N ASP A 87 25.69 10.09 -1.13
CA ASP A 87 24.26 10.04 -0.74
C ASP A 87 23.42 10.87 -1.74
N PRO A 88 22.42 10.28 -2.42
CA PRO A 88 21.57 10.98 -3.39
C PRO A 88 20.80 12.18 -2.82
N LEU A 89 20.65 12.29 -1.50
CA LEU A 89 19.92 13.37 -0.84
C LEU A 89 20.81 14.53 -0.36
N VAL A 90 22.09 14.55 -0.73
CA VAL A 90 23.04 15.59 -0.30
C VAL A 90 23.34 16.57 -1.44
N ASP A 91 23.26 17.87 -1.16
CA ASP A 91 23.64 18.94 -2.09
C ASP A 91 22.92 18.82 -3.44
N GLN A 92 23.64 18.83 -4.57
CA GLN A 92 23.08 18.72 -5.93
C GLN A 92 23.07 17.26 -6.44
N HIS A 93 23.10 16.27 -5.55
CA HIS A 93 23.20 14.86 -5.95
C HIS A 93 21.96 14.31 -6.62
N ASP A 94 20.80 14.90 -6.38
CA ASP A 94 19.55 14.57 -7.07
C ASP A 94 19.68 14.81 -8.59
N THR A 95 20.29 15.92 -9.00
CA THR A 95 20.55 16.25 -10.41
C THR A 95 21.80 15.55 -10.94
N LYS A 96 22.90 15.56 -10.20
CA LYS A 96 24.18 14.92 -10.58
C LYS A 96 24.02 13.42 -10.83
N TYR A 97 23.25 12.71 -10.01
CA TYR A 97 23.03 11.27 -10.14
C TYR A 97 21.74 10.91 -10.88
N ARG A 98 21.03 11.90 -11.47
CA ARG A 98 19.79 11.68 -12.24
C ARG A 98 19.95 10.66 -13.37
N TYR A 99 21.15 10.53 -13.93
CA TYR A 99 21.44 9.56 -14.99
C TYR A 99 21.05 8.12 -14.59
N ILE A 100 21.12 7.77 -13.30
CA ILE A 100 20.71 6.45 -12.79
C ILE A 100 19.24 6.18 -13.11
N GLY A 101 18.37 7.19 -12.95
CA GLY A 101 16.95 7.07 -13.29
C GLY A 101 16.69 6.92 -14.79
N ARG A 102 17.66 7.23 -15.65
CA ARG A 102 17.59 7.15 -17.12
C ARG A 102 18.20 5.88 -17.70
N GLU A 103 18.89 5.09 -16.89
CA GLU A 103 19.37 3.77 -17.27
C GLU A 103 18.31 2.69 -17.00
N ASN A 104 18.46 1.54 -17.65
CA ASN A 104 17.72 0.32 -17.31
C ASN A 104 18.57 -0.51 -16.35
N TRP A 105 17.93 -1.13 -15.37
CA TRP A 105 18.60 -1.90 -14.32
C TRP A 105 17.99 -3.29 -14.17
N THR A 106 18.83 -4.31 -14.09
CA THR A 106 18.40 -5.69 -13.82
C THR A 106 18.74 -6.07 -12.39
N PHE A 107 17.78 -6.62 -11.65
CA PHE A 107 17.99 -7.23 -10.35
C PHE A 107 17.97 -8.75 -10.50
N LEU A 108 19.11 -9.40 -10.23
CA LEU A 108 19.28 -10.85 -10.33
C LEU A 108 19.42 -11.48 -8.94
N HIS A 109 18.63 -12.49 -8.66
CA HIS A 109 18.70 -13.29 -7.45
C HIS A 109 18.84 -14.76 -7.75
N HIS A 110 19.79 -15.40 -7.07
CA HIS A 110 19.96 -16.84 -7.11
C HIS A 110 19.51 -17.45 -5.78
N PHE A 111 18.62 -18.44 -5.85
CA PHE A 111 18.14 -19.15 -4.67
C PHE A 111 18.03 -20.65 -4.92
N ARG A 112 18.11 -21.44 -3.86
CA ARG A 112 17.84 -22.87 -3.92
C ARG A 112 16.46 -23.13 -3.32
N PHE A 113 15.68 -23.98 -3.98
CA PHE A 113 14.42 -24.48 -3.44
C PHE A 113 14.69 -25.70 -2.54
N PRO A 114 14.52 -25.59 -1.21
CA PRO A 114 14.87 -26.65 -0.26
C PRO A 114 13.99 -27.91 -0.40
N PRO A 115 14.56 -29.12 -0.26
CA PRO A 115 13.80 -30.38 -0.33
C PRO A 115 12.89 -30.57 0.89
N THR A 116 13.13 -29.86 1.99
CA THR A 116 12.34 -29.90 3.23
C THR A 116 10.90 -29.40 3.07
N PHE A 117 10.55 -28.86 1.90
CA PHE A 117 9.21 -28.41 1.57
C PHE A 117 8.31 -29.52 0.98
N GLY A 118 8.81 -30.73 0.78
CA GLY A 118 7.99 -31.84 0.28
C GLY A 118 7.38 -31.53 -1.09
N ASN A 119 6.15 -32.00 -1.30
CA ASN A 119 5.41 -31.85 -2.57
C ASN A 119 4.19 -30.95 -2.37
N PRO A 120 4.34 -29.61 -2.48
CA PRO A 120 3.19 -28.70 -2.49
C PRO A 120 2.30 -28.97 -3.71
N THR A 121 1.00 -28.72 -3.57
CA THR A 121 0.02 -28.82 -4.67
C THR A 121 0.11 -27.65 -5.64
N GLY A 122 0.69 -26.52 -5.21
CA GLY A 122 1.06 -25.41 -6.08
C GLY A 122 2.07 -24.48 -5.43
N ILE A 123 2.84 -23.79 -6.27
CA ILE A 123 3.90 -22.86 -5.83
C ILE A 123 3.68 -21.55 -6.57
N GLU A 124 3.49 -20.47 -5.84
CA GLU A 124 3.30 -19.14 -6.42
C GLU A 124 4.50 -18.26 -6.11
N LEU A 125 5.04 -17.54 -7.09
CA LEU A 125 5.92 -16.40 -6.86
C LEU A 125 5.05 -15.17 -6.67
N ARG A 126 5.19 -14.50 -5.53
CA ARG A 126 4.45 -13.27 -5.22
C ARG A 126 5.37 -12.10 -4.94
N TRP A 127 5.01 -10.94 -5.47
CA TRP A 127 5.71 -9.68 -5.29
C TRP A 127 4.74 -8.56 -4.92
N ASP A 128 4.87 -8.00 -3.72
CA ASP A 128 3.85 -7.08 -3.18
C ASP A 128 4.00 -5.61 -3.63
N GLY A 129 5.13 -5.27 -4.26
CA GLY A 129 5.39 -3.92 -4.77
C GLY A 129 6.74 -3.78 -5.48
N VAL A 130 6.67 -3.48 -6.77
CA VAL A 130 7.82 -3.19 -7.65
C VAL A 130 7.67 -1.77 -8.20
N ASP A 131 8.74 -0.99 -8.28
CA ASP A 131 8.73 0.38 -8.81
C ASP A 131 9.62 0.46 -10.06
N THR A 132 9.10 0.55 -11.28
CA THR A 132 7.70 0.24 -11.64
C THR A 132 7.64 -0.70 -12.84
N PHE A 133 8.35 -0.34 -13.92
CA PHE A 133 8.26 -1.03 -15.20
C PHE A 133 9.31 -2.10 -15.29
N CYS A 134 8.96 -3.36 -15.02
CA CYS A 134 9.95 -4.43 -15.02
C CYS A 134 9.40 -5.75 -15.57
N ASP A 135 10.20 -6.45 -16.35
CA ASP A 135 9.94 -7.83 -16.77
C ASP A 135 10.42 -8.79 -15.69
N VAL A 136 9.59 -9.78 -15.35
CA VAL A 136 9.93 -10.81 -14.35
C VAL A 136 10.23 -12.12 -15.08
N THR A 137 11.41 -12.68 -14.85
CA THR A 137 11.84 -13.94 -15.46
C THR A 137 12.32 -14.91 -14.38
N LEU A 138 11.82 -16.13 -14.38
CA LEU A 138 12.29 -17.22 -13.53
C LEU A 138 12.84 -18.35 -14.39
N ASN A 139 14.13 -18.67 -14.22
CA ASN A 139 14.77 -19.80 -14.92
C ASN A 139 14.55 -19.77 -16.45
N ASP A 140 14.79 -18.61 -17.06
CA ASP A 140 14.64 -18.35 -18.50
C ASP A 140 13.18 -18.32 -19.00
N VAL A 141 12.20 -18.38 -18.08
CA VAL A 141 10.76 -18.26 -18.39
C VAL A 141 10.26 -16.88 -17.98
N HIS A 142 9.81 -16.10 -18.95
CA HIS A 142 9.16 -14.81 -18.70
C HIS A 142 7.78 -15.03 -18.06
N LEU A 143 7.58 -14.48 -16.87
CA LEU A 143 6.35 -14.62 -16.09
C LEU A 143 5.36 -13.48 -16.38
N GLY A 144 5.87 -12.27 -16.61
CA GLY A 144 5.04 -11.12 -16.97
C GLY A 144 5.74 -9.79 -16.81
N PHE A 145 5.04 -8.73 -17.22
CA PHE A 145 5.48 -7.35 -17.16
C PHE A 145 4.71 -6.57 -16.09
N LEU A 146 5.44 -5.85 -15.25
CA LEU A 146 4.92 -5.01 -14.17
C LEU A 146 4.86 -3.57 -14.65
N ASN A 147 3.76 -2.86 -14.36
CA ASN A 147 3.55 -1.49 -14.86
C ASN A 147 2.83 -0.54 -13.88
N ASN A 148 2.65 -0.96 -12.63
CA ASN A 148 2.00 -0.17 -11.59
C ASN A 148 2.59 -0.52 -10.23
N SER A 149 3.22 0.46 -9.56
CA SER A 149 3.91 0.21 -8.29
C SER A 149 3.00 -0.02 -7.09
N PHE A 150 1.69 0.17 -7.29
CA PHE A 150 0.68 0.04 -6.25
C PHE A 150 -0.10 -1.28 -6.35
N LEU A 151 0.30 -2.18 -7.25
CA LEU A 151 -0.23 -3.54 -7.37
C LEU A 151 0.72 -4.58 -6.77
N SER A 152 0.15 -5.69 -6.31
CA SER A 152 0.88 -6.94 -6.14
C SER A 152 0.67 -7.84 -7.36
N PHE A 153 1.64 -8.72 -7.58
CA PHE A 153 1.62 -9.65 -8.69
C PHE A 153 1.95 -11.04 -8.16
N GLU A 154 1.27 -12.03 -8.74
CA GLU A 154 1.43 -13.43 -8.41
C GLU A 154 1.44 -14.27 -9.68
N TRP A 155 2.31 -15.26 -9.72
CA TRP A 155 2.42 -16.22 -10.81
C TRP A 155 2.58 -17.61 -10.24
N ALA A 156 1.86 -18.57 -10.80
CA ALA A 156 2.12 -19.96 -10.49
C ALA A 156 3.41 -20.41 -11.21
N VAL A 157 4.34 -21.02 -10.46
CA VAL A 157 5.74 -21.26 -10.87
C VAL A 157 6.21 -22.68 -10.60
N GLU A 158 5.34 -23.59 -10.17
CA GLU A 158 5.71 -24.98 -9.86
C GLU A 158 6.33 -25.71 -11.06
N LYS A 159 5.92 -25.37 -12.30
CA LYS A 159 6.48 -25.93 -13.55
C LYS A 159 7.83 -25.33 -13.93
N HIS A 160 8.20 -24.20 -13.32
CA HIS A 160 9.39 -23.42 -13.67
C HIS A 160 10.47 -23.46 -12.60
N ILE A 161 10.09 -23.77 -11.35
CA ILE A 161 11.04 -23.93 -10.25
C ILE A 161 11.82 -25.24 -10.41
N ARG A 162 13.12 -25.20 -10.12
CA ARG A 162 14.04 -26.33 -10.23
C ARG A 162 14.38 -26.82 -8.80
N PRO A 163 13.76 -27.91 -8.30
CA PRO A 163 14.02 -28.42 -6.95
C PRO A 163 15.48 -28.83 -6.77
N ASN A 164 16.06 -28.56 -5.60
CA ASN A 164 17.46 -28.89 -5.25
C ASN A 164 18.54 -28.27 -6.17
N ARG A 165 18.15 -27.45 -7.14
CA ARG A 165 19.04 -26.74 -8.05
C ARG A 165 19.03 -25.25 -7.76
N LEU A 166 19.99 -24.54 -8.33
CA LEU A 166 19.99 -23.09 -8.32
C LEU A 166 18.91 -22.60 -9.27
N ASN A 167 18.06 -21.71 -8.75
CA ASN A 167 17.05 -20.97 -9.50
C ASN A 167 17.54 -19.55 -9.69
N ALA A 168 17.30 -18.97 -10.86
CA ALA A 168 17.60 -17.59 -11.17
C ALA A 168 16.29 -16.82 -11.35
N LEU A 169 16.08 -15.80 -10.51
CA LEU A 169 15.00 -14.84 -10.63
C LEU A 169 15.58 -13.51 -11.09
N LEU A 170 15.11 -13.02 -12.23
CA LEU A 170 15.49 -11.75 -12.81
C LEU A 170 14.29 -10.80 -12.79
N LEU A 171 14.59 -9.55 -12.46
CA LEU A 171 13.70 -8.40 -12.58
C LEU A 171 14.40 -7.36 -13.46
N ASP A 172 14.04 -7.32 -14.73
CA ASP A 172 14.63 -6.43 -15.73
C ASP A 172 13.81 -5.13 -15.78
N CYS A 173 14.28 -4.09 -15.10
CA CYS A 173 13.58 -2.82 -14.98
C CYS A 173 13.99 -1.82 -16.06
N HIS A 174 12.96 -1.18 -16.63
CA HIS A 174 13.08 -0.10 -17.58
C HIS A 174 13.02 1.25 -16.87
N SER A 175 13.76 2.23 -17.40
CA SER A 175 13.71 3.60 -16.90
C SER A 175 12.29 4.15 -16.91
N THR A 176 11.79 4.47 -15.72
CA THR A 176 10.50 5.12 -15.51
C THR A 176 10.38 6.44 -16.30
N ILE A 177 11.47 7.20 -16.42
CA ILE A 177 11.53 8.45 -17.20
C ILE A 177 11.34 8.16 -18.69
N LEU A 178 12.07 7.17 -19.22
CA LEU A 178 12.00 6.83 -20.64
C LEU A 178 10.63 6.25 -21.02
N VAL A 179 10.03 5.42 -20.15
CA VAL A 179 8.68 4.89 -20.34
C VAL A 179 7.64 6.01 -20.37
N ALA A 180 7.66 6.93 -19.41
CA ALA A 180 6.75 8.08 -19.38
C ALA A 180 6.87 8.93 -20.66
N SER A 181 8.10 9.22 -21.10
CA SER A 181 8.37 9.95 -22.35
C SER A 181 7.85 9.18 -23.58
N ALA A 182 8.08 7.87 -23.66
CA ALA A 182 7.62 7.04 -24.78
C ALA A 182 6.08 7.02 -24.87
N LEU A 183 5.38 6.92 -23.73
CA LEU A 183 3.92 7.00 -23.66
C LEU A 183 3.41 8.37 -24.14
N ALA A 184 4.02 9.47 -23.69
CA ALA A 184 3.66 10.81 -24.15
C ALA A 184 3.82 10.96 -25.68
N GLN A 185 4.93 10.46 -26.23
CA GLN A 185 5.17 10.47 -27.67
C GLN A 185 4.18 9.61 -28.45
N ALA A 186 3.85 8.41 -27.94
CA ALA A 186 2.86 7.54 -28.55
C ALA A 186 1.48 8.20 -28.60
N ARG A 187 1.03 8.79 -27.48
CA ARG A 187 -0.24 9.53 -27.41
C ARG A 187 -0.29 10.68 -28.41
N LYS A 188 0.79 11.46 -28.53
CA LYS A 188 0.91 12.55 -29.49
C LYS A 188 0.80 12.04 -30.93
N LYS A 189 1.47 10.94 -31.28
CA LYS A 189 1.39 10.31 -32.61
C LYS A 189 -0.01 9.80 -32.93
N SER A 190 -0.74 9.30 -31.93
CA SER A 190 -2.12 8.85 -32.05
C SER A 190 -3.16 9.98 -32.06
N GLY A 191 -2.74 11.25 -32.00
CA GLY A 191 -3.65 12.40 -31.99
C GLY A 191 -4.50 12.52 -30.71
N LEU A 192 -4.09 11.86 -29.62
CA LEU A 192 -4.80 11.95 -28.35
C LEU A 192 -4.56 13.31 -27.66
N PRO A 193 -5.52 13.82 -26.88
CA PRO A 193 -5.33 15.05 -26.12
C PRO A 193 -4.12 15.00 -25.19
N LYS A 194 -3.47 16.16 -25.06
CA LYS A 194 -2.40 16.40 -24.08
C LYS A 194 -2.94 16.20 -22.66
N VAL A 195 -2.04 15.78 -21.78
CA VAL A 195 -2.36 15.53 -20.36
C VAL A 195 -1.41 16.39 -19.53
N PRO A 196 -1.79 17.62 -19.17
CA PRO A 196 -0.90 18.51 -18.42
C PRO A 196 -0.84 18.22 -16.91
N PRO A 197 0.19 18.75 -16.23
CA PRO A 197 1.36 19.39 -16.82
C PRO A 197 2.24 18.33 -17.50
N GLU A 198 2.80 18.67 -18.67
CA GLU A 198 3.74 17.77 -19.36
C GLU A 198 5.06 17.68 -18.58
N CYS A 199 5.49 18.76 -17.93
CA CYS A 199 6.66 18.82 -17.08
C CYS A 199 6.38 19.69 -15.86
N TRP A 200 7.07 19.43 -14.75
CA TRP A 200 7.08 20.32 -13.60
C TRP A 200 7.75 21.66 -13.91
N PRO A 201 7.45 22.73 -13.15
CA PRO A 201 8.20 23.98 -13.20
C PRO A 201 9.72 23.77 -13.04
N ASP A 202 10.52 24.58 -13.74
CA ASP A 202 11.98 24.43 -13.78
C ASP A 202 12.63 24.44 -12.38
N ASN A 203 12.08 25.22 -11.45
CA ASN A 203 12.60 25.33 -10.08
C ASN A 203 12.42 24.05 -9.24
N PHE A 204 11.64 23.07 -9.70
CA PHE A 204 11.53 21.76 -9.05
C PHE A 204 12.70 20.86 -9.45
N HIS A 205 13.43 21.19 -10.51
CA HIS A 205 14.46 20.34 -11.14
C HIS A 205 13.95 18.91 -11.40
N GLY A 206 12.67 18.83 -11.78
CA GLY A 206 11.91 17.60 -11.91
C GLY A 206 12.04 16.91 -13.26
N GLU A 207 11.29 15.82 -13.41
CA GLU A 207 11.12 15.06 -14.65
C GLU A 207 9.69 15.20 -15.19
N CYS A 208 9.48 14.80 -16.44
CA CYS A 208 8.25 15.07 -17.19
C CYS A 208 7.30 13.85 -17.27
N ASN A 209 6.02 14.10 -17.53
CA ASN A 209 4.97 13.12 -17.88
C ASN A 209 4.65 12.07 -16.81
N ILE A 210 4.90 12.39 -15.54
CA ILE A 210 4.63 11.49 -14.38
C ILE A 210 3.16 11.09 -14.27
N ASN A 211 2.26 11.93 -14.77
CA ASN A 211 0.82 11.73 -14.79
C ASN A 211 0.33 10.68 -15.81
N LEU A 212 1.22 10.16 -16.67
CA LEU A 212 0.91 9.08 -17.60
C LEU A 212 1.20 7.68 -17.04
N ILE A 213 1.81 7.59 -15.86
CA ILE A 213 2.29 6.34 -15.27
C ILE A 213 1.82 6.19 -13.82
N ARG A 214 1.82 4.95 -13.32
CA ARG A 214 1.36 4.61 -11.96
C ARG A 214 2.53 4.30 -11.05
N THR A 215 3.08 5.35 -10.45
CA THR A 215 4.08 5.32 -9.40
C THR A 215 3.91 6.54 -8.47
N THR A 216 4.75 6.65 -7.43
CA THR A 216 4.80 7.78 -6.51
C THR A 216 5.02 9.08 -7.31
N GLN A 217 4.04 9.97 -7.34
CA GLN A 217 4.09 11.15 -8.22
C GLN A 217 5.24 12.09 -7.85
N ALA A 218 5.49 12.31 -6.56
CA ALA A 218 6.60 13.12 -6.09
C ALA A 218 7.99 12.53 -6.37
N SER A 219 8.10 11.28 -6.87
CA SER A 219 9.39 10.72 -7.28
C SER A 219 10.00 11.43 -8.49
N PHE A 220 9.19 12.14 -9.28
CA PHE A 220 9.62 12.98 -10.40
C PHE A 220 9.90 14.42 -9.98
N GLY A 221 9.96 14.69 -8.69
CA GLY A 221 10.21 16.02 -8.12
C GLY A 221 8.91 16.67 -7.67
N TRP A 222 9.05 17.57 -6.71
CA TRP A 222 7.97 18.38 -6.15
C TRP A 222 8.55 19.67 -5.56
N ASP A 223 7.72 20.66 -5.20
CA ASP A 223 8.19 21.92 -4.58
C ASP A 223 8.93 21.72 -3.23
N TRP A 224 8.82 20.55 -2.61
CA TRP A 224 9.50 20.18 -1.36
C TRP A 224 10.41 18.94 -1.48
N GLY A 225 10.47 18.29 -2.65
CA GLY A 225 11.09 16.97 -2.79
C GLY A 225 11.96 16.86 -4.04
N PRO A 226 13.16 16.25 -3.94
CA PRO A 226 13.99 16.03 -5.11
C PRO A 226 13.31 15.05 -6.06
N ALA A 227 13.55 15.21 -7.36
CA ALA A 227 13.31 14.11 -8.28
C ALA A 227 14.32 13.00 -7.95
N LEU A 228 13.88 11.76 -7.80
CA LEU A 228 14.69 10.54 -7.76
C LEU A 228 13.84 9.39 -8.34
N PRO A 229 13.59 9.39 -9.68
CA PRO A 229 12.77 8.37 -10.31
C PRO A 229 13.40 7.00 -10.12
N THR A 230 12.74 6.17 -9.33
CA THR A 230 13.35 4.96 -8.79
C THR A 230 13.05 3.75 -9.67
N GLN A 231 13.99 2.78 -9.65
CA GLN A 231 13.83 1.45 -10.21
C GLN A 231 14.24 0.43 -9.14
N GLY A 232 13.37 -0.52 -8.84
CA GLY A 232 13.59 -1.53 -7.81
C GLY A 232 12.30 -2.07 -7.24
N PHE A 233 12.33 -2.48 -5.98
CA PHE A 233 11.16 -3.07 -5.32
C PHE A 233 11.04 -2.64 -3.87
N TRP A 234 9.79 -2.46 -3.42
CA TRP A 234 9.43 -2.03 -2.06
C TRP A 234 9.60 -3.13 -1.02
N SER A 235 9.35 -4.37 -1.43
CA SER A 235 9.47 -5.56 -0.60
C SER A 235 10.11 -6.69 -1.37
N LEU A 236 10.77 -7.58 -0.63
CA LEU A 236 11.32 -8.81 -1.20
C LEU A 236 10.20 -9.70 -1.75
N PRO A 237 10.40 -10.35 -2.90
CA PRO A 237 9.48 -11.38 -3.37
C PRO A 237 9.52 -12.59 -2.44
N HIS A 238 8.46 -13.40 -2.50
CA HIS A 238 8.37 -14.63 -1.73
C HIS A 238 7.66 -15.73 -2.51
N LEU A 239 8.02 -16.98 -2.23
CA LEU A 239 7.28 -18.13 -2.70
C LEU A 239 6.17 -18.48 -1.70
N VAL A 240 4.96 -18.70 -2.20
CA VAL A 240 3.83 -19.25 -1.45
C VAL A 240 3.67 -20.71 -1.85
N LEU A 241 3.87 -21.62 -0.90
CA LEU A 241 3.73 -23.06 -1.12
C LEU A 241 2.43 -23.52 -0.49
N SER A 242 1.48 -23.96 -1.30
CA SER A 242 0.17 -24.46 -0.84
C SER A 242 0.11 -25.97 -0.95
N TYR A 243 -0.54 -26.63 0.00
CA TYR A 243 -0.65 -28.10 0.05
C TYR A 243 -2.10 -28.61 0.02
N ALA A 244 -3.06 -27.69 0.04
CA ALA A 244 -4.49 -27.97 -0.05
C ALA A 244 -5.16 -27.24 -1.23
N SER A 245 -4.37 -26.70 -2.17
CA SER A 245 -4.85 -25.99 -3.37
C SER A 245 -5.79 -24.80 -3.11
N VAL A 246 -5.85 -24.31 -1.88
CA VAL A 246 -6.55 -23.07 -1.48
C VAL A 246 -5.74 -22.35 -0.41
N ARG A 247 -5.86 -21.03 -0.36
CA ARG A 247 -5.28 -20.18 0.68
C ARG A 247 -6.09 -18.89 0.86
N PHE A 248 -5.74 -18.09 1.87
CA PHE A 248 -6.27 -16.73 1.92
C PHE A 248 -5.63 -15.85 0.83
N GLY A 249 -6.44 -14.95 0.28
CA GLY A 249 -6.01 -13.86 -0.59
C GLY A 249 -5.51 -12.64 0.17
N GLU A 250 -5.35 -11.51 -0.54
CA GLU A 250 -5.06 -10.21 0.09
C GLU A 250 -6.34 -9.50 0.54
N GLY A 251 -7.48 -9.81 -0.07
CA GLY A 251 -8.74 -9.15 0.20
C GLY A 251 -9.32 -9.50 1.56
N PHE A 252 -9.47 -8.49 2.41
CA PHE A 252 -10.14 -8.62 3.71
C PHE A 252 -10.90 -7.35 4.07
N LYS A 253 -12.23 -7.45 4.22
CA LYS A 253 -13.07 -6.31 4.63
C LYS A 253 -13.75 -6.62 5.96
N PHE A 254 -13.67 -5.67 6.89
CA PHE A 254 -14.29 -5.75 8.20
C PHE A 254 -15.34 -4.65 8.35
N TYR A 255 -16.55 -5.05 8.76
CA TYR A 255 -17.70 -4.17 8.91
C TYR A 255 -18.16 -4.20 10.37
N ALA A 256 -17.98 -3.09 11.08
CA ALA A 256 -18.52 -2.91 12.44
C ALA A 256 -19.83 -2.12 12.37
N ILE A 257 -20.88 -2.65 13.00
CA ILE A 257 -22.23 -2.07 12.95
C ILE A 257 -22.71 -1.82 14.38
N PRO A 258 -22.96 -0.57 14.79
CA PRO A 258 -23.47 -0.30 16.12
C PRO A 258 -24.93 -0.78 16.26
N GLY A 259 -25.30 -1.13 17.49
CA GLY A 259 -26.65 -1.51 17.85
C GLY A 259 -27.65 -0.36 17.72
N ARG A 260 -28.94 -0.67 17.93
CA ARG A 260 -30.00 0.33 18.01
C ARG A 260 -30.80 0.17 19.30
N SER A 261 -31.22 1.30 19.86
CA SER A 261 -32.15 1.35 20.99
C SER A 261 -33.22 2.40 20.70
N ASN A 262 -34.50 2.02 20.79
CA ASN A 262 -35.65 2.89 20.49
C ASN A 262 -35.55 3.60 19.12
N GLY A 263 -35.11 2.88 18.09
CA GLY A 263 -34.96 3.40 16.73
C GLY A 263 -33.73 4.31 16.49
N ARG A 264 -32.96 4.66 17.53
CA ARG A 264 -31.72 5.44 17.43
C ARG A 264 -30.49 4.55 17.52
N VAL A 265 -29.38 4.97 16.91
CA VAL A 265 -28.09 4.28 17.03
C VAL A 265 -27.64 4.29 18.50
N SER A 266 -27.19 3.14 18.98
CA SER A 266 -26.65 2.94 20.32
C SER A 266 -25.35 2.16 20.24
N TYR A 267 -24.28 2.75 20.77
CA TYR A 267 -22.94 2.16 20.79
C TYR A 267 -22.73 1.18 21.96
N SER A 268 -23.82 0.75 22.60
CA SER A 268 -23.81 -0.20 23.74
C SER A 268 -23.61 -1.66 23.31
N THR A 269 -23.97 -1.98 22.07
CA THR A 269 -23.78 -3.29 21.46
C THR A 269 -23.26 -3.11 20.04
N TRP A 270 -22.55 -4.12 19.53
CA TRP A 270 -22.05 -4.13 18.17
C TRP A 270 -22.33 -5.47 17.50
N SER A 271 -22.52 -5.42 16.19
CA SER A 271 -22.45 -6.56 15.29
C SER A 271 -21.24 -6.40 14.38
N ALA A 272 -20.65 -7.50 13.92
CA ALA A 272 -19.57 -7.44 12.94
C ALA A 272 -19.63 -8.52 11.88
N HIS A 273 -19.29 -8.14 10.66
CA HIS A 273 -19.10 -9.03 9.53
C HIS A 273 -17.69 -8.92 8.98
N ALA A 274 -17.18 -10.02 8.46
CA ALA A 274 -15.97 -10.05 7.66
C ALA A 274 -16.28 -10.59 6.26
N VAL A 275 -15.64 -10.02 5.25
CA VAL A 275 -15.55 -10.58 3.91
C VAL A 275 -14.10 -10.97 3.68
N VAL A 276 -13.89 -12.23 3.33
CA VAL A 276 -12.58 -12.85 3.20
C VAL A 276 -12.39 -13.39 1.80
N GLU A 277 -11.30 -13.00 1.15
CA GLU A 277 -10.89 -13.57 -0.13
C GLU A 277 -10.21 -14.93 0.09
N VAL A 278 -10.68 -15.94 -0.62
CA VAL A 278 -10.02 -17.25 -0.74
C VAL A 278 -9.60 -17.44 -2.20
N VAL A 279 -8.36 -17.87 -2.38
CA VAL A 279 -7.71 -18.01 -3.69
C VAL A 279 -7.45 -19.49 -3.97
N PRO A 280 -7.87 -20.03 -5.13
CA PRO A 280 -7.45 -21.35 -5.58
C PRO A 280 -5.98 -21.33 -6.00
N VAL A 281 -5.24 -22.41 -5.72
CA VAL A 281 -3.80 -22.51 -6.00
C VAL A 281 -3.51 -23.77 -6.83
N GLY A 282 -2.88 -23.57 -8.01
CA GLY A 282 -2.41 -24.63 -8.91
C GLY A 282 -2.33 -24.16 -10.38
N THR A 283 -1.49 -24.80 -11.19
CA THR A 283 -1.30 -24.48 -12.63
C THR A 283 -2.16 -25.29 -13.59
N ASP A 284 -2.76 -26.40 -13.16
CA ASP A 284 -3.56 -27.24 -14.04
C ASP A 284 -5.04 -26.84 -13.93
N GLU A 285 -5.70 -26.62 -15.08
CA GLU A 285 -7.12 -26.26 -15.12
C GLU A 285 -7.97 -27.27 -14.34
N GLU A 286 -7.62 -28.56 -14.38
CA GLU A 286 -8.29 -29.60 -13.57
C GLU A 286 -8.13 -29.36 -12.06
N THR A 287 -6.94 -28.94 -11.59
CA THR A 287 -6.66 -28.67 -10.17
C THR A 287 -7.42 -27.43 -9.70
N VAL A 288 -7.47 -26.37 -10.52
CA VAL A 288 -8.21 -25.13 -10.23
C VAL A 288 -9.73 -25.35 -10.32
N GLN A 289 -10.20 -26.26 -11.17
CA GLN A 289 -11.63 -26.59 -11.28
C GLN A 289 -12.14 -27.58 -10.21
N THR A 290 -11.26 -28.08 -9.33
CA THR A 290 -11.67 -29.03 -8.29
C THR A 290 -12.66 -28.40 -7.31
N ARG A 291 -13.59 -29.24 -6.84
CA ARG A 291 -14.47 -28.89 -5.72
C ARG A 291 -13.64 -28.89 -4.44
N GLN A 292 -13.55 -27.74 -3.80
CA GLN A 292 -12.81 -27.54 -2.58
C GLN A 292 -13.76 -27.56 -1.38
N SER A 293 -13.30 -28.14 -0.27
CA SER A 293 -14.03 -28.10 1.00
C SER A 293 -13.10 -27.66 2.12
N PHE A 294 -13.51 -26.65 2.87
CA PHE A 294 -12.69 -26.02 3.90
C PHE A 294 -13.58 -25.30 4.92
N CYS A 295 -13.02 -24.99 6.08
CA CYS A 295 -13.65 -24.13 7.08
C CYS A 295 -12.80 -22.88 7.31
N ILE A 296 -13.48 -21.76 7.56
CA ILE A 296 -12.85 -20.52 7.98
C ILE A 296 -13.19 -20.32 9.45
N ASN A 297 -12.14 -20.33 10.26
CA ASN A 297 -12.17 -20.18 11.70
C ASN A 297 -11.69 -18.78 12.10
N PHE A 298 -12.43 -18.11 12.99
CA PHE A 298 -12.12 -16.80 13.52
C PHE A 298 -11.97 -16.87 15.04
N ASP A 299 -10.90 -16.25 15.52
CA ASP A 299 -10.63 -16.02 16.93
C ASP A 299 -10.38 -14.52 17.09
N VAL A 300 -11.38 -13.82 17.62
CA VAL A 300 -11.28 -12.39 17.96
C VAL A 300 -10.85 -12.31 19.41
N ASP A 301 -9.81 -11.51 19.65
CA ASP A 301 -9.16 -11.26 20.94
C ASP A 301 -9.92 -11.77 22.18
N LYS A 302 -9.26 -12.63 22.97
CA LYS A 302 -9.89 -13.41 24.05
C LYS A 302 -10.66 -12.54 25.04
N SER A 303 -10.28 -11.27 25.21
CA SER A 303 -10.98 -10.30 26.05
C SER A 303 -12.46 -10.11 25.71
N LEU A 304 -12.87 -10.37 24.45
CA LEU A 304 -14.26 -10.21 24.02
C LEU A 304 -15.15 -11.41 24.34
N ASN A 305 -14.59 -12.57 24.71
CA ASN A 305 -15.33 -13.81 25.00
C ASN A 305 -16.40 -14.10 23.92
N ILE A 306 -16.01 -14.08 22.64
CA ILE A 306 -16.91 -14.39 21.51
C ILE A 306 -16.90 -15.91 21.22
N GLY A 307 -15.86 -16.63 21.66
CA GLY A 307 -15.63 -18.02 21.28
C GLY A 307 -15.04 -18.12 19.86
N ASN A 308 -14.73 -19.35 19.43
CA ASN A 308 -14.33 -19.59 18.05
C ASN A 308 -15.57 -19.55 17.17
N VAL A 309 -15.54 -18.72 16.14
CA VAL A 309 -16.56 -18.71 15.09
C VAL A 309 -16.03 -19.52 13.92
N GLU A 310 -16.78 -20.53 13.49
CA GLU A 310 -16.41 -21.37 12.36
C GLU A 310 -17.52 -21.37 11.33
N GLN A 311 -17.14 -21.25 10.05
CA GLN A 311 -18.04 -21.48 8.94
C GLN A 311 -17.37 -22.39 7.91
N CYS A 312 -18.00 -23.53 7.65
CA CYS A 312 -17.52 -24.51 6.69
C CYS A 312 -18.24 -24.38 5.35
N PHE A 313 -17.48 -24.60 4.28
CA PHE A 313 -17.93 -24.57 2.91
C PHE A 313 -17.57 -25.90 2.27
N VAL A 314 -18.59 -26.58 1.72
CA VAL A 314 -18.45 -27.94 1.18
C VAL A 314 -18.69 -27.90 -0.33
N ASN A 315 -17.84 -28.59 -1.08
CA ASN A 315 -17.95 -28.74 -2.54
C ASN A 315 -18.04 -27.41 -3.30
N VAL A 316 -17.26 -26.41 -2.88
CA VAL A 316 -17.21 -25.11 -3.56
C VAL A 316 -16.33 -25.21 -4.79
N THR A 317 -16.88 -24.85 -5.94
CA THR A 317 -16.09 -24.64 -7.16
C THR A 317 -15.40 -23.27 -7.07
N LEU A 318 -14.07 -23.26 -7.05
CA LEU A 318 -13.24 -22.05 -7.00
C LEU A 318 -12.39 -21.93 -8.25
N ARG A 319 -12.90 -21.28 -9.30
CA ARG A 319 -12.14 -21.07 -10.56
C ARG A 319 -11.27 -19.81 -10.54
N GLU A 320 -11.63 -18.89 -9.66
CA GLU A 320 -11.02 -17.57 -9.49
C GLU A 320 -11.13 -17.19 -8.01
N ASN A 321 -10.47 -16.08 -7.64
CA ASN A 321 -10.57 -15.51 -6.30
C ASN A 321 -12.03 -15.27 -5.94
N ARG A 322 -12.42 -15.71 -4.74
CA ARG A 322 -13.82 -15.58 -4.29
C ARG A 322 -13.90 -15.01 -2.88
N ASP A 323 -14.88 -14.13 -2.71
CA ASP A 323 -15.23 -13.54 -1.43
C ASP A 323 -16.23 -14.38 -0.66
N PHE A 324 -15.94 -14.58 0.63
CA PHE A 324 -16.79 -15.28 1.59
C PHE A 324 -17.19 -14.33 2.71
N SER A 325 -18.49 -14.06 2.84
CA SER A 325 -19.05 -13.22 3.90
C SER A 325 -19.39 -14.05 5.13
N ILE A 326 -18.94 -13.60 6.30
CA ILE A 326 -19.05 -14.31 7.57
C ILE A 326 -19.52 -13.36 8.66
N LEU A 327 -20.51 -13.77 9.43
CA LEU A 327 -20.97 -13.07 10.64
C LEU A 327 -20.05 -13.44 11.80
N LEU A 328 -19.32 -12.47 12.35
CA LEU A 328 -18.38 -12.69 13.45
C LEU A 328 -19.06 -12.62 14.82
N LEU A 329 -20.01 -11.71 14.97
CA LEU A 329 -20.75 -11.51 16.20
C LEU A 329 -22.01 -10.71 15.93
N GLU A 330 -23.05 -10.93 16.73
CA GLU A 330 -24.31 -10.22 16.64
C GLU A 330 -24.67 -9.61 18.00
N ARG A 331 -24.97 -8.30 18.02
CA ARG A 331 -25.44 -7.53 19.19
C ARG A 331 -24.62 -7.78 20.47
N LYS A 332 -23.31 -7.93 20.36
CA LYS A 332 -22.40 -8.16 21.48
C LYS A 332 -22.23 -6.90 22.31
N ALA A 333 -22.55 -6.98 23.60
CA ALA A 333 -22.25 -5.95 24.58
C ALA A 333 -20.80 -6.05 25.08
N GLY A 334 -20.30 -4.99 25.73
CA GLY A 334 -18.97 -4.97 26.36
C GLY A 334 -17.80 -4.77 25.39
N ILE A 335 -18.08 -4.48 24.12
CA ILE A 335 -17.07 -4.06 23.14
C ILE A 335 -16.70 -2.61 23.44
N GLN A 336 -15.41 -2.35 23.61
CA GLN A 336 -14.89 -0.99 23.70
C GLN A 336 -14.71 -0.43 22.29
N PRO A 337 -15.40 0.66 21.92
CA PRO A 337 -15.25 1.25 20.61
C PRO A 337 -13.88 1.88 20.44
N TRP A 338 -13.41 1.93 19.18
CA TRP A 338 -12.24 2.68 18.81
C TRP A 338 -12.56 4.18 18.80
N TRP A 339 -11.73 4.98 19.47
CA TRP A 339 -11.80 6.44 19.46
C TRP A 339 -10.48 7.06 18.98
N PRO A 340 -10.52 8.26 18.36
CA PRO A 340 -9.30 8.98 18.00
C PRO A 340 -8.47 9.38 19.22
N ASN A 341 -7.22 9.74 18.96
CA ASN A 341 -6.27 10.23 19.96
C ASN A 341 -6.83 11.44 20.71
N GLY A 342 -6.79 11.38 22.05
CA GLY A 342 -7.28 12.44 22.92
C GLY A 342 -8.81 12.60 22.98
N ILE A 343 -9.57 11.63 22.47
CA ILE A 343 -11.03 11.62 22.48
C ILE A 343 -11.53 10.41 23.29
N GLU A 344 -12.47 10.64 24.22
CA GLU A 344 -13.09 9.61 25.04
C GLU A 344 -12.05 8.66 25.69
N THR A 345 -12.15 7.35 25.46
CA THR A 345 -11.23 6.33 25.99
C THR A 345 -9.93 6.20 25.20
N GLY A 346 -9.80 6.91 24.08
CA GLY A 346 -8.73 6.69 23.12
C GLY A 346 -8.91 5.41 22.29
N PRO A 347 -7.91 5.05 21.47
CA PRO A 347 -8.01 3.95 20.52
C PRO A 347 -8.08 2.59 21.23
N CYS A 348 -9.09 1.79 20.88
CA CYS A 348 -9.18 0.38 21.26
C CYS A 348 -9.20 -0.47 19.99
N THR A 349 -8.24 -1.38 19.87
CA THR A 349 -8.09 -2.28 18.72
C THR A 349 -8.03 -3.72 19.19
N TYR A 350 -8.60 -4.62 18.40
CA TYR A 350 -8.61 -6.05 18.68
C TYR A 350 -7.83 -6.80 17.61
N THR A 351 -7.14 -7.86 18.02
CA THR A 351 -6.55 -8.79 17.07
C THR A 351 -7.61 -9.80 16.62
N LEU A 352 -7.85 -9.86 15.31
CA LEU A 352 -8.59 -10.95 14.68
C LEU A 352 -7.60 -11.94 14.06
N GLN A 353 -7.65 -13.19 14.51
CA GLN A 353 -6.92 -14.30 13.92
C GLN A 353 -7.86 -15.15 13.07
N MET A 354 -7.40 -15.51 11.89
CA MET A 354 -8.13 -16.34 10.95
C MET A 354 -7.33 -17.59 10.64
N LYS A 355 -8.03 -18.73 10.57
CA LYS A 355 -7.45 -20.01 10.14
C LYS A 355 -8.34 -20.60 9.06
N LEU A 356 -7.73 -20.94 7.93
CA LEU A 356 -8.34 -21.79 6.92
C LEU A 356 -7.99 -23.23 7.29
N THR A 357 -8.97 -24.12 7.36
CA THR A 357 -8.77 -25.52 7.75
C THR A 357 -9.49 -26.48 6.80
N THR A 358 -9.05 -27.74 6.75
CA THR A 358 -9.86 -28.82 6.14
C THR A 358 -11.11 -29.07 6.99
N LEU A 359 -12.05 -29.88 6.48
CA LEU A 359 -13.24 -30.29 7.23
C LEU A 359 -12.89 -31.10 8.50
N GLU A 360 -11.75 -31.78 8.50
CA GLU A 360 -11.23 -32.55 9.64
C GLU A 360 -10.43 -31.67 10.63
N GLY A 361 -10.36 -30.36 10.39
CA GLY A 361 -9.70 -29.40 11.27
C GLY A 361 -8.20 -29.23 11.06
N HIS A 362 -7.63 -29.81 10.00
CA HIS A 362 -6.21 -29.60 9.68
C HIS A 362 -5.97 -28.19 9.17
N LEU A 363 -4.92 -27.53 9.66
CA LEU A 363 -4.60 -26.16 9.25
C LEU A 363 -4.09 -26.10 7.81
N ILE A 364 -4.75 -25.29 6.99
CA ILE A 364 -4.35 -24.91 5.63
C ILE A 364 -3.60 -23.57 5.65
N ASP A 365 -4.22 -22.47 6.06
CA ASP A 365 -3.57 -21.15 6.04
C ASP A 365 -3.97 -20.30 7.24
N ARG A 366 -3.25 -19.20 7.49
CA ARG A 366 -3.53 -18.24 8.56
C ARG A 366 -3.39 -16.81 8.07
N ALA A 367 -4.32 -15.98 8.53
CA ALA A 367 -4.25 -14.53 8.38
C ALA A 367 -4.48 -13.85 9.73
N LYS A 368 -3.98 -12.62 9.87
CA LYS A 368 -4.18 -11.81 11.07
C LYS A 368 -4.46 -10.37 10.64
N HIS A 369 -5.50 -9.78 11.23
CA HIS A 369 -5.87 -8.40 11.01
C HIS A 369 -6.04 -7.69 12.35
N LEU A 370 -5.66 -6.41 12.40
CA LEU A 370 -6.06 -5.51 13.46
C LEU A 370 -7.39 -4.88 13.07
N ILE A 371 -8.37 -4.93 13.96
CA ILE A 371 -9.71 -4.40 13.74
C ILE A 371 -10.10 -3.44 14.86
N GLY A 372 -11.03 -2.53 14.60
CA GLY A 372 -11.62 -1.65 15.61
C GLY A 372 -13.11 -1.45 15.35
N PHE A 373 -13.89 -1.32 16.42
CA PHE A 373 -15.32 -1.10 16.34
C PHE A 373 -15.60 0.39 16.38
N ARG A 374 -15.99 0.95 15.24
CA ARG A 374 -16.36 2.37 15.16
C ARG A 374 -17.31 2.63 14.00
N GLU A 375 -18.19 3.60 14.20
CA GLU A 375 -18.96 4.23 13.14
C GLU A 375 -18.33 5.58 12.80
N VAL A 376 -18.23 5.88 11.51
CA VAL A 376 -17.84 7.20 11.00
C VAL A 376 -18.97 7.78 10.17
N LYS A 377 -19.29 9.04 10.40
CA LYS A 377 -20.23 9.81 9.59
C LYS A 377 -19.62 11.15 9.23
N LEU A 378 -19.57 11.48 7.94
CA LEU A 378 -19.34 12.85 7.48
C LEU A 378 -20.69 13.58 7.49
N VAL A 379 -20.76 14.71 8.17
CA VAL A 379 -21.98 15.50 8.32
C VAL A 379 -21.95 16.69 7.38
N GLU A 380 -22.89 16.69 6.43
CA GLU A 380 -23.02 17.66 5.35
C GLU A 380 -24.43 18.29 5.34
N GLU A 381 -24.89 18.71 6.52
CA GLU A 381 -26.21 19.29 6.72
C GLU A 381 -26.21 20.78 6.36
N TRP A 382 -27.34 21.32 5.92
CA TRP A 382 -27.44 22.77 5.68
C TRP A 382 -27.17 23.54 6.96
N VAL A 383 -26.22 24.48 6.94
CA VAL A 383 -25.94 25.35 8.11
C VAL A 383 -27.21 26.07 8.55
N ARG A 384 -28.01 26.48 7.57
CA ARG A 384 -29.33 27.07 7.76
C ARG A 384 -30.26 26.56 6.65
N PRO A 385 -31.20 25.63 6.92
CA PRO A 385 -32.09 25.07 5.90
C PRO A 385 -32.89 26.12 5.11
N GLU A 386 -33.28 27.22 5.77
CA GLU A 386 -34.01 28.35 5.17
C GLU A 386 -33.10 29.33 4.39
N SER A 387 -31.78 29.11 4.37
CA SER A 387 -30.84 29.86 3.52
C SER A 387 -29.76 28.93 2.95
N PRO A 388 -30.10 28.10 1.95
CA PRO A 388 -29.15 27.20 1.30
C PRO A 388 -27.88 27.89 0.75
N LYS A 389 -27.95 29.19 0.45
CA LYS A 389 -26.80 30.01 0.03
C LYS A 389 -25.63 30.06 1.03
N LEU A 390 -25.89 29.75 2.31
CA LEU A 390 -24.85 29.69 3.34
C LEU A 390 -24.05 28.37 3.31
N GLY A 391 -24.44 27.42 2.45
CA GLY A 391 -23.76 26.16 2.28
C GLY A 391 -24.08 25.13 3.36
N ARG A 392 -23.27 24.08 3.39
CA ARG A 392 -23.40 22.92 4.27
C ARG A 392 -22.27 22.89 5.27
N SER A 393 -22.51 22.23 6.40
CA SER A 393 -21.46 21.83 7.32
C SER A 393 -20.51 20.85 6.62
N PHE A 394 -19.30 20.69 7.15
CA PHE A 394 -18.40 19.62 6.75
C PHE A 394 -17.56 19.21 7.96
N TYR A 395 -18.02 18.19 8.69
CA TYR A 395 -17.29 17.68 9.86
C TYR A 395 -17.55 16.19 10.09
N PHE A 396 -16.66 15.53 10.82
CA PHE A 396 -16.78 14.11 11.12
C PHE A 396 -17.41 13.89 12.49
N GLN A 397 -18.29 12.90 12.56
CA GLN A 397 -18.73 12.26 13.79
C GLN A 397 -18.09 10.88 13.88
N ILE A 398 -17.45 10.58 15.01
CA ILE A 398 -16.96 9.24 15.34
C ILE A 398 -17.82 8.71 16.48
N ASN A 399 -18.47 7.57 16.26
CA ASN A 399 -19.45 7.01 17.20
C ASN A 399 -20.46 8.06 17.70
N GLY A 400 -20.96 8.89 16.78
CA GLY A 400 -21.98 9.92 17.04
C GLY A 400 -21.47 11.22 17.66
N LEU A 401 -20.21 11.28 18.13
CA LEU A 401 -19.62 12.49 18.69
C LEU A 401 -18.94 13.31 17.58
N PRO A 402 -19.28 14.61 17.39
CA PRO A 402 -18.53 15.50 16.53
C PRO A 402 -17.07 15.63 17.00
N VAL A 403 -16.12 15.38 16.09
CA VAL A 403 -14.69 15.46 16.38
C VAL A 403 -14.06 16.59 15.58
N PHE A 404 -13.42 17.54 16.27
CA PHE A 404 -12.61 18.56 15.61
C PHE A 404 -11.29 17.93 15.12
N ALA A 405 -11.07 17.98 13.81
CA ALA A 405 -9.86 17.46 13.17
C ALA A 405 -8.66 18.38 13.45
N LYS A 406 -7.62 17.83 14.07
CA LYS A 406 -6.33 18.51 14.34
C LYS A 406 -5.24 17.67 13.71
N GLY A 407 -4.59 18.19 12.68
CA GLY A 407 -3.75 17.34 11.86
C GLY A 407 -2.81 18.02 10.91
N THR A 408 -2.12 17.19 10.14
CA THR A 408 -1.14 17.55 9.12
C THR A 408 -1.25 16.62 7.92
N ASN A 409 -0.64 16.99 6.80
CA ASN A 409 -0.49 16.10 5.64
C ASN A 409 0.75 15.22 5.83
N TRP A 410 0.62 13.93 5.50
CA TRP A 410 1.70 12.96 5.43
C TRP A 410 2.14 12.82 3.98
N ILE A 411 3.43 13.08 3.75
CA ILE A 411 4.15 12.80 2.50
C ILE A 411 5.08 11.60 2.72
N PRO A 412 5.54 10.92 1.65
CA PRO A 412 6.44 9.78 1.80
C PRO A 412 7.66 10.12 2.66
N SER A 413 7.82 9.43 3.78
CA SER A 413 8.96 9.62 4.70
C SER A 413 10.30 9.22 4.09
N ARG A 414 10.27 8.47 2.98
CA ARG A 414 11.42 7.97 2.22
C ARG A 414 11.07 7.88 0.75
N LEU A 415 11.88 8.45 -0.13
CA LEU A 415 11.73 8.33 -1.58
C LEU A 415 12.19 6.97 -2.11
N LEU A 416 13.29 6.45 -1.55
CA LEU A 416 13.97 5.25 -2.03
C LEU A 416 13.53 4.00 -1.24
N PRO A 417 12.97 2.96 -1.90
CA PRO A 417 12.56 1.69 -1.27
C PRO A 417 13.69 0.98 -0.51
N GLY A 418 14.88 1.00 -1.09
CA GLY A 418 16.07 0.37 -0.56
C GLY A 418 16.72 1.13 0.58
N ARG A 419 16.27 2.35 0.89
CA ARG A 419 16.89 3.18 1.91
C ARG A 419 16.54 2.71 3.32
N SER A 420 17.35 1.77 3.81
CA SER A 420 17.30 1.29 5.20
C SER A 420 17.95 2.26 6.20
N VAL A 421 18.74 3.23 5.73
CA VAL A 421 19.50 4.17 6.57
C VAL A 421 19.04 5.59 6.26
N GLY A 422 18.46 6.27 7.25
CA GLY A 422 18.28 7.72 7.19
C GLY A 422 19.58 8.44 7.58
N PHE A 423 19.60 9.77 7.50
CA PHE A 423 20.70 10.60 8.07
C PHE A 423 21.00 10.31 9.56
N MET A 424 20.09 9.64 10.25
CA MET A 424 20.28 9.17 11.62
C MET A 424 21.07 7.84 11.62
N ARG A 425 22.28 7.90 12.18
CA ARG A 425 23.31 6.84 12.27
C ARG A 425 22.90 5.53 12.97
N ASN A 426 21.63 5.32 13.32
CA ASN A 426 21.17 4.06 13.92
C ASN A 426 20.51 3.19 12.84
N SER A 427 21.26 2.20 12.38
CA SER A 427 20.77 1.08 11.59
C SER A 427 19.81 0.24 12.45
N THR A 428 18.52 0.53 12.40
CA THR A 428 17.50 -0.37 12.97
C THR A 428 17.09 -1.41 11.93
N LEU A 429 16.98 -2.68 12.34
CA LEU A 429 16.41 -3.75 11.49
C LEU A 429 14.91 -3.56 11.20
N ASP A 430 14.24 -2.67 11.94
CA ASP A 430 12.84 -2.30 11.68
C ASP A 430 12.76 -1.29 10.53
N SER A 431 12.35 -1.77 9.35
CA SER A 431 12.17 -0.93 8.16
C SER A 431 11.14 0.19 8.35
N LEU A 432 10.25 0.09 9.35
CA LEU A 432 9.23 1.09 9.65
C LEU A 432 9.57 1.99 10.82
N TRP A 433 10.79 1.90 11.34
CA TRP A 433 11.18 2.67 12.53
C TRP A 433 10.92 4.18 12.37
N ALA A 434 11.28 4.75 11.21
CA ALA A 434 11.07 6.18 10.96
C ALA A 434 9.59 6.54 10.95
N ASP A 435 8.77 5.71 10.29
CA ASP A 435 7.33 5.92 10.17
C ASP A 435 6.65 5.85 11.53
N LYS A 436 6.93 4.81 12.31
CA LYS A 436 6.42 4.66 13.68
C LYS A 436 6.84 5.83 14.57
N ARG A 437 8.08 6.29 14.45
CA ARG A 437 8.57 7.44 15.22
C ARG A 437 7.81 8.72 14.86
N LEU A 438 7.60 8.98 13.57
CA LEU A 438 6.86 10.16 13.12
C LEU A 438 5.39 10.11 13.52
N LEU A 439 4.73 8.96 13.35
CA LEU A 439 3.34 8.76 13.80
C LEU A 439 3.20 8.96 15.32
N ARG A 440 4.09 8.39 16.12
CA ARG A 440 4.11 8.61 17.57
C ARG A 440 4.34 10.08 17.92
N SER A 441 5.24 10.75 17.21
CA SER A 441 5.50 12.18 17.42
C SER A 441 4.25 13.02 17.14
N ALA A 442 3.51 12.71 16.07
CA ALA A 442 2.24 13.34 15.77
C ALA A 442 1.22 13.11 16.91
N ALA A 443 0.99 11.86 17.29
CA ALA A 443 0.03 11.52 18.35
C ALA A 443 0.37 12.22 19.69
N LEU A 444 1.64 12.21 20.10
CA LEU A 444 2.09 12.89 21.32
C LEU A 444 1.95 14.42 21.26
N SER A 445 1.90 15.00 20.05
CA SER A 445 1.66 16.44 19.85
C SER A 445 0.17 16.82 19.89
N GLY A 446 -0.72 15.88 20.19
CA GLY A 446 -2.17 16.10 20.25
C GLY A 446 -2.86 16.12 18.88
N ILE A 447 -2.17 15.71 17.82
CA ILE A 447 -2.75 15.44 16.50
C ILE A 447 -3.67 14.22 16.62
N ASN A 448 -4.86 14.32 16.02
CA ASN A 448 -5.83 13.23 15.93
C ASN A 448 -6.17 12.85 14.49
N MET A 449 -5.61 13.55 13.50
CA MET A 449 -5.79 13.23 12.08
C MET A 449 -4.51 13.45 11.27
N ILE A 450 -4.23 12.57 10.32
CA ILE A 450 -3.25 12.77 9.26
C ILE A 450 -3.91 12.58 7.89
N ARG A 451 -3.50 13.37 6.90
CA ARG A 451 -3.94 13.17 5.51
C ARG A 451 -2.83 12.48 4.72
N ILE A 452 -3.06 11.26 4.25
CA ILE A 452 -2.14 10.60 3.31
C ILE A 452 -2.32 11.28 1.96
N TRP A 453 -1.34 12.08 1.57
CA TRP A 453 -1.42 12.96 0.40
C TRP A 453 -1.24 12.19 -0.92
N GLY A 454 -2.07 12.52 -1.91
CA GLY A 454 -2.20 11.76 -3.17
C GLY A 454 -1.01 11.76 -4.11
N GLY A 455 0.00 12.61 -3.94
CA GLY A 455 1.23 12.50 -4.75
C GLY A 455 2.28 11.57 -4.14
N GLY A 456 1.96 10.97 -2.99
CA GLY A 456 2.78 10.00 -2.29
C GLY A 456 2.54 8.58 -2.76
N ARG A 457 2.38 7.67 -1.79
CA ARG A 457 2.10 6.24 -2.01
C ARG A 457 1.11 5.72 -0.97
N TYR A 458 0.46 4.61 -1.29
CA TYR A 458 -0.20 3.81 -0.25
C TYR A 458 0.87 3.22 0.67
N GLU A 459 0.85 3.62 1.95
CA GLU A 459 1.83 3.10 2.91
C GLU A 459 1.65 1.60 3.21
N SER A 460 2.61 1.01 3.92
CA SER A 460 2.56 -0.41 4.29
C SER A 460 1.40 -0.72 5.26
N ALA A 461 0.90 -1.96 5.31
CA ALA A 461 -0.15 -2.35 6.27
C ALA A 461 0.20 -2.01 7.73
N LYS A 462 1.47 -2.21 8.10
CA LYS A 462 2.00 -1.89 9.43
C LYS A 462 2.02 -0.39 9.76
N PHE A 463 2.07 0.50 8.76
CA PHE A 463 1.90 1.93 8.98
C PHE A 463 0.49 2.23 9.50
N TYR A 464 -0.53 1.69 8.84
CA TYR A 464 -1.92 1.86 9.25
C TYR A 464 -2.22 1.16 10.57
N GLU A 465 -1.64 -0.02 10.83
CA GLU A 465 -1.75 -0.66 12.16
C GLU A 465 -1.18 0.20 13.29
N GLU A 466 -0.09 0.93 13.03
CA GLU A 466 0.46 1.85 14.03
C GLU A 466 -0.45 3.07 14.20
N ALA A 467 -1.00 3.62 13.12
CA ALA A 467 -1.97 4.71 13.17
C ALA A 467 -3.25 4.31 13.92
N ASP A 468 -3.76 3.09 13.71
CA ASP A 468 -4.91 2.52 14.43
C ASP A 468 -4.64 2.49 15.94
N LYS A 469 -3.49 1.97 16.35
CA LYS A 469 -3.09 1.86 17.77
C LYS A 469 -2.88 3.23 18.43
N LEU A 470 -2.43 4.22 17.65
CA LEU A 470 -2.20 5.58 18.13
C LEU A 470 -3.46 6.45 18.09
N GLY A 471 -4.55 5.99 17.49
CA GLY A 471 -5.78 6.78 17.37
C GLY A 471 -5.66 7.91 16.35
N LEU A 472 -4.77 7.80 15.37
CA LEU A 472 -4.62 8.80 14.32
C LEU A 472 -5.66 8.51 13.24
N MET A 473 -6.69 9.35 13.12
CA MET A 473 -7.61 9.29 11.98
C MET A 473 -6.84 9.55 10.69
N ILE A 474 -7.29 8.94 9.60
CA ILE A 474 -6.68 9.04 8.29
C ILE A 474 -7.71 9.53 7.29
N TRP A 475 -7.41 10.69 6.70
CA TRP A 475 -7.92 11.09 5.40
C TRP A 475 -7.02 10.48 4.34
N HIS A 476 -7.57 9.69 3.43
CA HIS A 476 -6.78 8.92 2.48
C HIS A 476 -7.07 9.35 1.04
N ASP A 477 -6.11 10.03 0.41
CA ASP A 477 -6.17 10.30 -1.03
C ASP A 477 -5.74 9.05 -1.81
N MET A 478 -6.36 8.79 -2.96
CA MET A 478 -5.78 7.90 -3.96
C MET A 478 -4.58 8.57 -4.63
N MET A 479 -3.68 7.79 -5.23
CA MET A 479 -2.36 8.28 -5.64
C MET A 479 -2.38 9.11 -6.95
N PHE A 480 -3.10 10.23 -6.93
CA PHE A 480 -3.25 11.23 -7.99
C PHE A 480 -3.13 12.63 -7.36
N ALA A 481 -2.33 13.52 -7.95
CA ALA A 481 -2.11 14.84 -7.37
C ALA A 481 -1.75 15.92 -8.39
N VAL A 482 -2.46 17.06 -8.31
CA VAL A 482 -2.19 18.39 -8.94
C VAL A 482 -2.18 18.37 -10.47
N SER A 483 -1.96 17.22 -11.10
CA SER A 483 -1.95 17.02 -12.54
C SER A 483 -3.31 16.60 -13.07
N THR A 484 -3.54 16.79 -14.36
CA THR A 484 -4.61 16.04 -15.04
C THR A 484 -4.13 14.63 -15.36
N TYR A 485 -5.06 13.70 -15.57
CA TYR A 485 -4.77 12.30 -15.86
C TYR A 485 -5.60 11.82 -17.05
N PRO A 486 -5.14 10.80 -17.79
CA PRO A 486 -5.93 10.19 -18.85
C PRO A 486 -7.27 9.68 -18.30
N SER A 487 -8.33 9.86 -19.09
CA SER A 487 -9.64 9.27 -18.81
C SER A 487 -9.55 7.73 -18.69
N ARG A 488 -10.60 7.12 -18.13
CA ARG A 488 -10.79 5.67 -18.17
C ARG A 488 -10.78 5.18 -19.62
N GLU A 489 -9.95 4.18 -19.91
CA GLU A 489 -10.06 3.43 -21.17
C GLU A 489 -11.35 2.61 -21.10
N ARG A 490 -12.28 2.83 -22.05
CA ARG A 490 -13.58 2.15 -22.06
C ARG A 490 -13.41 0.77 -22.70
N ASN A 491 -13.23 -0.25 -21.87
CA ASN A 491 -13.32 -1.66 -22.23
C ASN A 491 -14.11 -2.42 -21.15
N ASP A 492 -14.47 -3.69 -21.41
CA ASP A 492 -15.27 -4.51 -20.50
C ASP A 492 -14.49 -5.00 -19.27
N THR A 493 -13.21 -4.64 -19.14
CA THR A 493 -12.32 -5.09 -18.06
C THR A 493 -11.88 -3.92 -17.17
N LEU A 494 -11.39 -4.24 -15.97
CA LEU A 494 -10.79 -3.23 -15.11
C LEU A 494 -9.44 -2.82 -15.68
N ASP A 495 -9.21 -1.51 -15.81
CA ASP A 495 -7.89 -1.00 -16.18
C ASP A 495 -6.90 -1.09 -14.99
N THR A 496 -5.63 -0.77 -15.21
CA THR A 496 -4.61 -0.85 -14.16
C THR A 496 -4.90 0.05 -12.95
N VAL A 497 -5.55 1.20 -13.18
CA VAL A 497 -5.95 2.12 -12.10
C VAL A 497 -7.06 1.49 -11.27
N GLU A 498 -8.09 0.94 -11.90
CA GLU A 498 -9.18 0.32 -11.14
C GLU A 498 -8.74 -0.90 -10.37
N ARG A 499 -7.86 -1.72 -10.95
CA ARG A 499 -7.21 -2.83 -10.23
C ARG A 499 -6.45 -2.32 -9.01
N GLU A 500 -5.73 -1.20 -9.15
CA GLU A 500 -5.02 -0.55 -8.04
C GLU A 500 -6.01 -0.11 -6.96
N ILE A 501 -7.07 0.61 -7.30
CA ILE A 501 -8.05 1.10 -6.32
C ILE A 501 -8.75 -0.07 -5.64
N HIS A 502 -9.25 -1.04 -6.39
CA HIS A 502 -9.91 -2.24 -5.88
C HIS A 502 -9.04 -2.96 -4.86
N ARG A 503 -7.77 -3.23 -5.22
CA ARG A 503 -6.80 -3.86 -4.31
C ARG A 503 -6.58 -3.02 -3.05
N GLN A 504 -6.29 -1.73 -3.20
CA GLN A 504 -5.87 -0.88 -2.07
C GLN A 504 -7.01 -0.67 -1.07
N ILE A 505 -8.25 -0.48 -1.52
CA ILE A 505 -9.39 -0.38 -0.61
C ILE A 505 -9.59 -1.69 0.15
N ARG A 506 -9.55 -2.85 -0.52
CA ARG A 506 -9.69 -4.16 0.13
C ARG A 506 -8.58 -4.44 1.13
N ARG A 507 -7.34 -4.08 0.82
CA ARG A 507 -6.19 -4.22 1.71
C ARG A 507 -6.33 -3.36 2.97
N LEU A 508 -6.97 -2.20 2.85
CA LEU A 508 -6.99 -1.17 3.88
C LEU A 508 -8.33 -1.05 4.63
N HIS A 509 -9.37 -1.72 4.17
CA HIS A 509 -10.74 -1.56 4.67
C HIS A 509 -10.88 -1.84 6.18
N ALA A 510 -10.08 -2.76 6.74
CA ALA A 510 -10.18 -3.14 8.14
C ALA A 510 -9.66 -2.08 9.13
N HIS A 511 -8.87 -1.11 8.66
CA HIS A 511 -8.26 -0.10 9.52
C HIS A 511 -9.31 0.90 10.05
N PRO A 512 -9.59 0.94 11.37
CA PRO A 512 -10.51 1.92 11.95
C PRO A 512 -10.03 3.36 11.78
N SER A 513 -8.71 3.58 11.69
CA SER A 513 -8.10 4.90 11.48
C SER A 513 -8.59 5.57 10.20
N ILE A 514 -8.82 4.84 9.12
CA ILE A 514 -9.29 5.44 7.87
C ILE A 514 -10.76 5.85 8.04
N ILE A 515 -11.05 7.13 7.84
CA ILE A 515 -12.37 7.72 8.05
C ILE A 515 -13.00 8.26 6.76
N VAL A 516 -12.18 8.58 5.75
CA VAL A 516 -12.63 9.12 4.47
C VAL A 516 -11.64 8.76 3.37
N TRP A 517 -12.18 8.54 2.17
CA TRP A 517 -11.42 8.39 0.94
C TRP A 517 -11.58 9.66 0.09
N ALA A 518 -10.52 10.11 -0.56
CA ALA A 518 -10.58 11.13 -1.61
C ALA A 518 -9.93 10.59 -2.88
N THR A 519 -10.53 10.84 -4.05
CA THR A 519 -10.03 10.24 -5.29
C THR A 519 -8.72 10.85 -5.79
N ASP A 520 -8.35 12.04 -5.29
CA ASP A 520 -7.14 12.77 -5.68
C ASP A 520 -6.83 13.94 -4.73
N ASN A 521 -5.68 14.57 -4.96
CA ASN A 521 -5.33 15.90 -4.47
C ASN A 521 -5.41 16.95 -5.60
N GLU A 522 -6.27 17.95 -5.45
CA GLU A 522 -6.33 19.20 -6.23
C GLU A 522 -6.47 19.05 -7.75
N VAL A 523 -6.82 17.86 -8.26
CA VAL A 523 -6.96 17.68 -9.71
C VAL A 523 -8.15 18.48 -10.22
N LYS A 524 -9.27 18.47 -9.48
CA LYS A 524 -10.44 19.28 -9.80
C LYS A 524 -10.15 20.78 -9.69
N GLN A 525 -9.42 21.20 -8.66
CA GLN A 525 -9.00 22.59 -8.48
C GLN A 525 -8.16 23.07 -9.66
N ALA A 526 -7.17 22.27 -10.08
CA ALA A 526 -6.28 22.62 -11.18
C ALA A 526 -7.02 22.91 -12.49
N ILE A 527 -8.08 22.14 -12.76
CA ILE A 527 -8.91 22.33 -13.95
C ILE A 527 -9.85 23.54 -13.77
N SER A 528 -10.45 23.69 -12.60
CA SER A 528 -11.36 24.81 -12.28
C SER A 528 -10.67 26.17 -12.41
N ASP A 529 -9.48 26.32 -11.84
CA ASP A 529 -8.73 27.57 -11.86
C ASP A 529 -7.95 27.83 -13.16
N GLY A 530 -7.92 26.85 -14.06
CA GLY A 530 -7.17 26.95 -15.32
C GLY A 530 -5.66 26.97 -15.13
N TRP A 531 -5.11 26.11 -14.26
CA TRP A 531 -3.66 26.03 -14.03
C TRP A 531 -2.89 25.62 -15.30
N TYR A 532 -3.53 24.87 -16.20
CA TYR A 532 -2.88 24.30 -17.39
C TYR A 532 -3.54 24.63 -18.72
N ALA A 533 -4.75 25.18 -18.68
CA ALA A 533 -5.55 25.57 -19.84
C ALA A 533 -6.55 26.64 -19.39
N THR A 534 -7.49 27.01 -20.25
CA THR A 534 -8.58 27.90 -19.83
C THR A 534 -9.34 27.29 -18.65
N PRO A 535 -9.72 28.09 -17.64
CA PRO A 535 -10.57 27.65 -16.53
C PRO A 535 -11.75 26.81 -17.02
N MET A 536 -12.00 25.69 -16.35
CA MET A 536 -13.08 24.75 -16.70
C MET A 536 -12.98 24.18 -18.13
N ASP A 537 -11.76 23.95 -18.63
CA ASP A 537 -11.54 23.32 -19.95
C ASP A 537 -12.36 22.02 -20.10
N ALA A 538 -13.20 21.98 -21.13
CA ALA A 538 -14.17 20.90 -21.32
C ALA A 538 -13.51 19.53 -21.58
N SER A 539 -12.34 19.50 -22.23
CA SER A 539 -11.62 18.26 -22.49
C SER A 539 -11.07 17.68 -21.20
N MET A 540 -10.45 18.53 -20.37
CA MET A 540 -9.92 18.13 -19.06
C MET A 540 -11.03 17.74 -18.09
N LEU A 541 -12.14 18.47 -18.06
CA LEU A 541 -13.30 18.10 -17.23
C LEU A 541 -13.90 16.76 -17.64
N ASN A 542 -13.99 16.47 -18.94
CA ASN A 542 -14.48 15.18 -19.41
C ASN A 542 -13.52 14.04 -19.03
N ALA A 543 -12.20 14.27 -19.13
CA ALA A 543 -11.20 13.30 -18.67
C ALA A 543 -11.26 13.09 -17.15
N PHE A 544 -11.41 14.18 -16.38
CA PHE A 544 -11.59 14.15 -14.93
C PHE A 544 -12.82 13.35 -14.54
N ARG A 545 -13.98 13.64 -15.14
CA ARG A 545 -15.22 12.92 -14.88
C ARG A 545 -15.07 11.42 -15.17
N GLY A 546 -14.51 11.07 -16.33
CA GLY A 546 -14.30 9.67 -16.71
C GLY A 546 -13.36 8.91 -15.78
N ARG A 547 -12.31 9.57 -15.25
CA ARG A 547 -11.31 8.94 -14.38
C ARG A 547 -11.71 8.94 -12.89
N PHE A 548 -12.17 10.07 -12.36
CA PHE A 548 -12.35 10.24 -10.92
C PHE A 548 -13.79 10.00 -10.47
N VAL A 549 -14.78 10.32 -11.30
CA VAL A 549 -16.20 10.16 -10.95
C VAL A 549 -16.75 8.80 -11.39
N GLU A 550 -16.54 8.46 -12.66
CA GLU A 550 -17.12 7.26 -13.30
C GLU A 550 -16.26 6.00 -13.10
N SER A 551 -15.04 6.14 -12.58
CA SER A 551 -14.09 5.04 -12.37
C SER A 551 -13.61 4.96 -10.92
N VAL A 552 -12.65 5.78 -10.49
CA VAL A 552 -12.05 5.68 -9.14
C VAL A 552 -13.09 5.76 -8.02
N ALA A 553 -13.97 6.78 -8.01
CA ALA A 553 -14.99 6.91 -6.96
C ALA A 553 -15.98 5.75 -6.96
N GLU A 554 -16.33 5.21 -8.14
CA GLU A 554 -17.27 4.10 -8.24
C GLU A 554 -16.66 2.81 -7.68
N VAL A 555 -15.40 2.51 -8.01
CA VAL A 555 -14.69 1.36 -7.43
C VAL A 555 -14.60 1.47 -5.90
N ILE A 556 -14.27 2.66 -5.36
CA ILE A 556 -14.23 2.89 -3.90
C ILE A 556 -15.60 2.62 -3.27
N ARG A 557 -16.67 3.20 -3.84
CA ARG A 557 -18.04 3.02 -3.35
C ARG A 557 -18.48 1.56 -3.40
N GLN A 558 -18.12 0.82 -4.45
CA GLN A 558 -18.41 -0.60 -4.59
C GLN A 558 -17.70 -1.42 -3.51
N GLU A 559 -16.43 -1.14 -3.24
CA GLU A 559 -15.68 -1.89 -2.23
C GLU A 559 -16.12 -1.59 -0.79
N GLU A 560 -16.52 -0.35 -0.49
CA GLU A 560 -17.06 0.07 0.81
C GLU A 560 -18.48 -0.45 1.06
N ARG A 561 -19.26 -0.79 0.03
CA ARG A 561 -20.59 -1.37 0.21
C ARG A 561 -20.49 -2.75 0.86
N PHE A 562 -21.33 -2.99 1.85
CA PHE A 562 -21.57 -4.33 2.36
C PHE A 562 -22.71 -4.98 1.59
N ALA A 563 -22.43 -6.03 0.82
CA ALA A 563 -23.40 -6.74 -0.01
C ALA A 563 -24.18 -7.85 0.74
N GLY A 564 -23.95 -8.03 2.05
CA GLY A 564 -24.64 -9.05 2.83
C GLY A 564 -26.11 -8.71 3.10
N ASN A 565 -26.97 -9.73 3.14
CA ASN A 565 -28.38 -9.59 3.52
C ASN A 565 -28.51 -9.18 5.00
N LEU A 566 -28.54 -7.87 5.28
CA LEU A 566 -28.92 -7.31 6.59
C LEU A 566 -30.43 -7.07 6.70
N SER A 567 -31.18 -7.40 5.65
CA SER A 567 -32.56 -6.95 5.38
C SER A 567 -33.61 -7.41 6.38
N ASN A 568 -33.33 -8.40 7.24
CA ASN A 568 -34.33 -8.90 8.19
C ASN A 568 -34.26 -8.27 9.59
N ASN A 569 -33.19 -7.55 9.96
CA ASN A 569 -32.98 -7.12 11.36
C ASN A 569 -32.79 -5.59 11.58
N GLY A 570 -32.90 -4.75 10.55
CA GLY A 570 -32.84 -3.28 10.69
C GLY A 570 -31.45 -2.70 10.98
N PHE A 571 -30.39 -3.47 10.71
CA PHE A 571 -29.00 -3.05 10.80
C PHE A 571 -28.48 -2.58 9.44
N SER A 572 -27.78 -1.46 9.37
CA SER A 572 -27.10 -1.02 8.15
C SER A 572 -25.70 -0.56 8.50
N TYR A 573 -24.68 -1.18 7.91
CA TYR A 573 -23.33 -0.63 7.93
C TYR A 573 -23.35 0.76 7.26
N GLN A 574 -22.71 1.73 7.90
CA GLN A 574 -22.49 3.06 7.34
C GLN A 574 -21.13 3.08 6.62
N PRO A 575 -21.10 3.14 5.27
CA PRO A 575 -19.84 3.16 4.53
C PRO A 575 -19.07 4.45 4.74
N ARG A 576 -17.74 4.39 4.66
CA ARG A 576 -16.91 5.60 4.61
C ARG A 576 -17.29 6.41 3.37
N ARG A 577 -17.21 7.74 3.46
CA ARG A 577 -17.48 8.62 2.31
C ARG A 577 -16.29 8.63 1.36
N CYS A 578 -16.59 8.78 0.07
CA CYS A 578 -15.62 8.99 -1.00
C CYS A 578 -15.82 10.40 -1.55
N LEU A 579 -14.85 11.28 -1.34
CA LEU A 579 -14.81 12.63 -1.88
C LEU A 579 -14.25 12.58 -3.31
N ILE A 580 -14.86 13.31 -4.24
CA ILE A 580 -14.49 13.34 -5.66
C ILE A 580 -13.19 14.11 -5.94
N SER A 581 -12.74 14.94 -5.00
CA SER A 581 -11.43 15.59 -5.02
C SER A 581 -11.19 16.22 -3.64
N SER A 582 -9.96 16.64 -3.39
CA SER A 582 -9.58 17.43 -2.23
C SER A 582 -8.76 18.64 -2.68
N PRO A 583 -9.28 19.88 -2.63
CA PRO A 583 -10.57 20.29 -2.08
C PRO A 583 -11.77 19.87 -2.95
N GLY A 584 -12.98 19.96 -2.37
CA GLY A 584 -14.25 19.73 -3.06
C GLY A 584 -15.45 20.09 -2.18
N ASN A 585 -16.61 20.33 -2.80
CA ASN A 585 -17.86 20.73 -2.13
C ASN A 585 -18.70 19.55 -1.59
N GLY A 586 -18.07 18.39 -1.37
CA GLY A 586 -18.73 17.19 -0.86
C GLY A 586 -19.95 16.78 -1.69
N LEU A 587 -21.14 16.71 -1.07
CA LEU A 587 -22.40 16.34 -1.71
C LEU A 587 -22.73 17.18 -2.94
N LEU A 588 -22.35 18.47 -2.98
CA LEU A 588 -22.63 19.31 -4.15
C LEU A 588 -21.81 18.86 -5.36
N THR A 589 -20.52 18.59 -5.16
CA THR A 589 -19.65 18.02 -6.20
C THR A 589 -20.20 16.67 -6.70
N GLU A 590 -20.70 15.82 -5.80
CA GLU A 590 -21.35 14.56 -6.20
C GLU A 590 -22.62 14.79 -7.04
N GLN A 591 -23.50 15.70 -6.63
CA GLN A 591 -24.73 16.05 -7.35
C GLN A 591 -24.45 16.62 -8.73
N MET A 592 -23.36 17.39 -8.86
CA MET A 592 -22.90 17.98 -10.10
C MET A 592 -22.02 17.02 -10.92
N HIS A 593 -21.85 15.76 -10.49
CA HIS A 593 -21.00 14.77 -11.15
C HIS A 593 -19.55 15.26 -11.38
N GLY A 594 -18.98 15.99 -10.43
CA GLY A 594 -17.64 16.56 -10.50
C GLY A 594 -17.52 17.81 -11.40
N LEU A 595 -18.64 18.38 -11.83
CA LEU A 595 -18.71 19.53 -12.75
C LEU A 595 -19.00 20.86 -12.06
N ASP A 596 -18.98 20.91 -10.74
CA ASP A 596 -19.07 22.17 -9.99
C ASP A 596 -17.95 23.13 -10.40
N GLU A 597 -18.28 24.42 -10.54
CA GLU A 597 -17.38 25.44 -11.11
C GLU A 597 -16.21 25.78 -10.18
N ASN A 598 -16.47 25.87 -8.87
CA ASN A 598 -15.46 26.17 -7.87
C ASN A 598 -15.49 25.07 -6.80
N PRO A 599 -14.42 24.25 -6.67
CA PRO A 599 -14.34 23.19 -5.66
C PRO A 599 -13.97 23.68 -4.25
N GLN A 600 -13.78 24.99 -4.03
CA GLN A 600 -13.52 25.62 -2.71
C GLN A 600 -14.74 26.29 -2.09
#